data_AF-A0AAU5ZKM5-F1
#
_entry.id   AF-A0AAU5ZKM5-F1
#
_cell.length_a   1.000
_cell.length_b   1.000
_cell.length_c   1.000
_cell.angle_alpha   90.00
_cell.angle_beta   90.00
_cell.angle_gamma   90.00
#
_symmetry.space_group_name_H-M   'P 1'
#
loop_
_entity.id
_entity.type
_entity.pdbx_description
1 polymer ?
#
loop_
_entity_poly.entity_id
_entity_poly.type
_entity_poly.pdbx_seq_one_letter_code
_entity_poly.pdbx_strand_id
1 'polypeptide(L)'
;MRVALHAEAKVGGIRYAGDDGAQEGSWYVPGQVSQREEVFYYYAGHDHGWPQDSEVSIERVRQAVREFVTGDGVRPGSFEWRAWPEGVS
;
A
#
# COMPACT_ATOMS: atom_id res chain seq x y z
N MET A 1 -3.69 8.52 -0.44
CA MET A 1 -3.18 7.14 -0.65
C MET A 1 -1.75 7.18 -1.16
N ARG A 2 -0.92 6.21 -0.78
CA ARG A 2 0.43 5.98 -1.34
C ARG A 2 0.49 4.59 -1.95
N VAL A 3 1.21 4.49 -3.05
CA VAL A 3 1.48 3.22 -3.71
C VAL A 3 2.96 3.12 -3.97
N ALA A 4 3.32 1.90 -4.27
CA ALA A 4 4.63 1.41 -4.07
C ALA A 4 4.80 0.37 -5.19
N LEU A 5 5.81 0.51 -6.06
CA LEU A 5 5.97 -0.33 -7.25
C LEU A 5 7.39 -0.90 -7.39
N HIS A 6 7.46 -2.20 -7.69
CA HIS A 6 8.66 -2.86 -8.21
C HIS A 6 8.36 -3.37 -9.63
N ALA A 7 8.82 -2.61 -10.64
CA ALA A 7 8.39 -2.82 -12.03
C ALA A 7 8.80 -4.19 -12.60
N GLU A 8 10.05 -4.62 -12.37
CA GLU A 8 10.57 -5.88 -12.93
C GLU A 8 9.80 -7.10 -12.42
N ALA A 9 9.53 -7.13 -11.12
CA ALA A 9 8.76 -8.18 -10.47
C ALA A 9 7.24 -8.05 -10.65
N LYS A 10 6.75 -6.93 -11.21
CA LYS A 10 5.31 -6.63 -11.38
C LYS A 10 4.49 -6.71 -10.08
N VAL A 11 5.08 -6.23 -9.00
CA VAL A 11 4.45 -6.19 -7.68
C VAL A 11 4.53 -4.79 -7.08
N GLY A 12 3.84 -4.59 -5.96
CA GLY A 12 3.79 -3.33 -5.26
C GLY A 12 3.15 -3.42 -3.89
N GLY A 13 2.98 -2.27 -3.26
CA GLY A 13 2.32 -2.10 -1.97
C GLY A 13 1.27 -1.00 -2.06
N ILE A 14 0.23 -1.11 -1.24
CA ILE A 14 -0.86 -0.12 -1.17
C ILE A 14 -0.99 0.33 0.28
N ARG A 15 -0.91 1.65 0.51
CA ARG A 15 -1.10 2.29 1.81
C ARG A 15 -2.14 3.39 1.72
N TYR A 16 -3.10 3.37 2.61
CA TYR A 16 -4.00 4.48 2.86
C TYR A 16 -3.67 5.10 4.21
N ALA A 17 -3.53 6.42 4.26
CA ALA A 17 -3.42 7.17 5.51
C ALA A 17 -4.39 8.33 5.41
N GLY A 18 -5.22 8.48 6.43
CA GLY A 18 -6.31 9.46 6.46
C GLY A 18 -7.43 9.02 7.39
N ASP A 19 -8.55 9.72 7.30
CA ASP A 19 -9.80 9.34 7.95
C ASP A 19 -10.66 8.55 6.95
N ASP A 20 -11.29 7.47 7.40
CA ASP A 20 -12.26 6.69 6.62
C ASP A 20 -13.72 6.94 7.05
N GLY A 21 -13.94 7.93 7.92
CA GLY A 21 -15.23 8.28 8.51
C GLY A 21 -15.56 7.52 9.79
N ALA A 22 -14.78 6.50 10.16
CA ALA A 22 -14.90 5.77 11.42
C ALA A 22 -13.69 6.01 12.33
N GLN A 23 -12.49 6.11 11.77
CA GLN A 23 -11.26 6.35 12.50
C GLN A 23 -10.20 7.00 11.62
N GLU A 24 -9.39 7.88 12.21
CA GLU A 24 -8.15 8.34 11.60
C GLU A 24 -7.04 7.29 11.81
N GLY A 25 -6.24 7.05 10.78
CA GLY A 25 -5.17 6.06 10.90
C GLY A 25 -4.41 5.82 9.60
N SER A 26 -3.62 4.74 9.63
CA SER A 26 -2.86 4.26 8.49
C SER A 26 -3.14 2.77 8.32
N TRP A 27 -3.40 2.35 7.10
CA TRP A 27 -3.67 0.97 6.74
C TRP A 27 -2.91 0.57 5.48
N TYR A 28 -2.68 -0.72 5.34
CA TYR A 28 -2.12 -1.31 4.14
C TYR A 28 -2.94 -2.52 3.70
N VAL A 29 -2.74 -2.92 2.45
CA VAL A 29 -3.30 -4.15 1.90
C VAL A 29 -2.28 -5.27 2.10
N PRO A 30 -2.58 -6.31 2.90
CA PRO A 30 -1.73 -7.49 2.97
C PRO A 30 -1.81 -8.29 1.66
N GLY A 31 -0.72 -8.95 1.33
CA GLY A 31 -0.58 -9.84 0.20
C GLY A 31 0.40 -10.97 0.54
N GLN A 32 1.39 -11.19 -0.32
CA GLN A 32 2.44 -12.18 -0.08
C GLN A 32 3.55 -11.58 0.78
N VAL A 33 4.20 -12.45 1.56
CA VAL A 33 5.43 -12.08 2.27
C VAL A 33 6.53 -11.87 1.23
N SER A 34 7.05 -10.65 1.16
CA SER A 34 8.21 -10.32 0.35
C SER A 34 9.39 -11.19 0.79
N GLN A 35 9.97 -11.90 -0.18
CA GLN A 35 11.27 -12.57 0.00
C GLN A 35 12.45 -11.61 -0.15
N ARG A 36 12.17 -10.33 -0.45
CA ARG A 36 13.17 -9.27 -0.54
C ARG A 36 13.25 -8.59 0.81
N GLU A 37 14.47 -8.42 1.34
CA GLU A 37 14.72 -7.71 2.60
C GLU A 37 14.21 -6.25 2.54
N GLU A 38 14.26 -5.63 1.36
CA GLU A 38 13.83 -4.25 1.15
C GLU A 38 13.03 -4.15 -0.15
N VAL A 39 11.74 -3.83 -0.06
CA VAL A 39 10.96 -3.41 -1.22
C VAL A 39 11.29 -1.94 -1.47
N PHE A 40 12.35 -1.69 -2.25
CA PHE A 40 12.80 -0.33 -2.54
C PHE A 40 11.71 0.50 -3.23
N TYR A 41 11.50 1.71 -2.71
CA TYR A 41 10.68 2.73 -3.35
C TYR A 41 11.50 3.93 -3.76
N TYR A 42 11.40 4.27 -5.04
CA TYR A 42 11.84 5.56 -5.55
C TYR A 42 10.69 6.57 -5.39
N TYR A 43 10.63 7.24 -4.24
CA TYR A 43 9.85 8.47 -4.09
C TYR A 43 10.65 9.48 -3.28
N ALA A 44 11.07 10.57 -3.92
CA ALA A 44 11.76 11.71 -3.30
C ALA A 44 13.08 11.39 -2.53
N GLY A 45 13.80 10.33 -2.88
CA GLY A 45 15.16 10.07 -2.37
C GLY A 45 15.26 9.58 -0.92
N HIS A 46 14.16 9.12 -0.33
CA HIS A 46 14.14 8.56 1.03
C HIS A 46 13.53 7.15 1.02
N ASP A 47 14.26 6.20 1.59
CA ASP A 47 13.78 4.85 1.83
C ASP A 47 12.69 4.89 2.89
N HIS A 48 11.52 4.34 2.58
CA HIS A 48 10.42 4.16 3.53
C HIS A 48 10.16 2.67 3.67
N GLY A 49 10.17 2.17 4.91
CA GLY A 49 9.85 0.78 5.22
C GLY A 49 8.39 0.44 4.94
N TRP A 50 8.16 -0.80 4.53
CA TRP A 50 6.82 -1.37 4.33
C TRP A 50 6.68 -2.68 5.10
N PRO A 51 5.47 -3.04 5.55
CA PRO A 51 5.24 -4.34 6.17
C PRO A 51 5.67 -5.47 5.22
N GLN A 52 6.35 -6.49 5.73
CA GLN A 52 6.88 -7.56 4.90
C GLN A 52 5.79 -8.31 4.12
N ASP A 53 4.58 -8.36 4.67
CA ASP A 53 3.40 -8.98 4.06
C ASP A 53 2.57 -8.02 3.21
N SER A 54 3.10 -6.87 2.78
CA SER A 54 2.37 -5.88 1.99
C SER A 54 2.46 -6.06 0.46
N GLU A 55 3.18 -7.09 -0.02
CA GLU A 55 3.43 -7.25 -1.44
C GLU A 55 2.19 -7.80 -2.18
N VAL A 56 1.66 -7.02 -3.11
CA VAL A 56 0.51 -7.35 -3.97
C VAL A 56 0.90 -7.28 -5.45
N SER A 57 0.11 -7.87 -6.33
CA SER A 57 0.34 -7.75 -7.78
C SER A 57 0.12 -6.31 -8.27
N ILE A 58 0.78 -5.93 -9.36
CA ILE A 58 0.62 -4.61 -9.96
C ILE A 58 -0.82 -4.34 -10.44
N GLU A 59 -1.58 -5.37 -10.79
CA GLU A 59 -2.99 -5.29 -11.14
C GLU A 59 -3.84 -4.87 -9.93
N ARG A 60 -3.55 -5.41 -8.74
CA ARG A 60 -4.19 -4.98 -7.49
C ARG A 60 -3.86 -3.52 -7.16
N VAL A 61 -2.61 -3.09 -7.39
CA VAL A 61 -2.23 -1.67 -7.25
C VAL A 61 -3.04 -0.80 -8.20
N ARG A 62 -3.15 -1.17 -9.48
CA ARG A 62 -3.96 -0.42 -10.46
C ARG A 62 -5.42 -0.34 -10.07
N GLN A 63 -6.00 -1.43 -9.57
CA GLN A 63 -7.37 -1.46 -9.08
C GLN A 63 -7.56 -0.50 -7.91
N ALA A 64 -6.66 -0.52 -6.91
CA ALA A 64 -6.74 0.39 -5.77
C ALA A 64 -6.64 1.86 -6.18
N VAL A 65 -5.74 2.20 -7.11
CA VAL A 65 -5.62 3.55 -7.69
C VAL A 65 -6.92 3.96 -8.36
N ARG A 66 -7.50 3.08 -9.18
CA ARG A 66 -8.78 3.36 -9.85
C ARG A 66 -9.88 3.65 -8.83
N GLU A 67 -10.07 2.75 -7.85
CA GLU A 67 -11.11 2.90 -6.83
C GLU A 67 -10.95 4.17 -6.01
N PHE A 68 -9.73 4.49 -5.58
CA PHE A 68 -9.44 5.71 -4.84
C PHE A 68 -9.78 6.97 -5.64
N VAL A 69 -9.41 7.02 -6.92
CA VAL A 69 -9.71 8.18 -7.79
C VAL A 69 -11.21 8.29 -8.06
N THR A 70 -11.90 7.18 -8.32
CA THR A 70 -13.35 7.19 -8.60
C THR A 70 -14.22 7.38 -7.36
N GLY A 71 -13.67 7.09 -6.18
CA GLY A 71 -14.33 7.22 -4.88
C GLY A 71 -13.94 8.49 -4.15
N ASP A 72 -13.54 9.56 -4.86
CA ASP A 72 -13.20 10.88 -4.30
C ASP A 72 -12.16 10.85 -3.15
N GLY A 73 -11.20 9.93 -3.26
CA GLY A 73 -10.13 9.79 -2.29
C GLY A 73 -10.49 8.97 -1.05
N VAL A 74 -11.65 8.30 -1.03
CA VAL A 74 -12.01 7.35 0.03
C VAL A 74 -11.16 6.08 -0.08
N ARG A 75 -10.93 5.41 1.05
CA ARG A 75 -10.22 4.12 1.12
C ARG A 75 -10.91 3.07 0.22
N PRO A 76 -10.21 2.46 -0.76
CA PRO A 76 -10.76 1.45 -1.65
C PRO A 76 -11.47 0.28 -0.93
N GLY A 77 -12.68 -0.07 -1.38
CA GLY A 77 -13.52 -1.07 -0.72
C GLY A 77 -13.24 -2.52 -1.11
N SER A 78 -12.57 -2.77 -2.24
CA SER A 78 -12.33 -4.14 -2.74
C SER A 78 -11.17 -4.88 -2.06
N PHE A 79 -10.64 -4.34 -0.96
CA PHE A 79 -9.45 -4.84 -0.31
C PHE A 79 -9.71 -5.11 1.17
N GLU A 80 -9.10 -6.18 1.67
CA GLU A 80 -8.92 -6.33 3.11
C GLU A 80 -7.82 -5.38 3.55
N TRP A 81 -8.08 -4.57 4.57
CA TRP A 81 -7.14 -3.61 5.11
C TRP A 81 -6.68 -4.05 6.49
N ARG A 82 -5.37 -3.92 6.74
CA ARG A 82 -4.78 -4.08 8.07
C ARG A 82 -4.24 -2.75 8.56
N ALA A 83 -4.32 -2.52 9.86
CA ALA A 83 -3.67 -1.37 10.48
C ALA A 83 -2.17 -1.41 10.20
N TRP A 84 -1.58 -0.26 9.88
CA TRP A 84 -0.15 -0.15 9.67
C TRP A 84 0.57 -0.54 10.97
N PRO A 85 1.50 -1.50 10.94
CA PRO A 85 2.17 -1.99 12.14
C PRO A 85 3.08 -0.92 12.73
N GLU A 86 3.17 -0.90 14.06
CA GLU A 86 4.17 -0.10 14.77
C GLU A 86 5.58 -0.59 14.43
N GLY A 87 6.54 0.34 14.33
CA GLY A 87 7.96 0.02 14.07
C GLY A 87 8.35 -0.11 12.60
N VAL A 88 7.42 0.06 11.66
CA VAL A 88 7.72 0.16 10.22
C VAL A 88 7.78 1.64 9.81
N SER A 89 9.00 2.16 9.57
CA SER A 89 9.29 3.57 9.21
C SER A 89 9.91 3.72 7.83
#